data_AF-A0A3N5MV31-F1
#
_entry.id   AF-A0A3N5MV31-F1
#
_cell.length_a   1.000
_cell.length_b   1.000
_cell.length_c   1.000
_cell.angle_alpha   90.00
_cell.angle_beta   90.00
_cell.angle_gamma   90.00
#
_symmetry.space_group_name_H-M   'P 1'
#
loop_
_entity.id
_entity.type
_entity.pdbx_description
1 polymer ?
#
loop_
_entity_poly.entity_id
_entity_poly.type
_entity_poly.pdbx_seq_one_letter_code
_entity_poly.pdbx_strand_id
1 'polypeptide(L)'
;MDYGSMVGDSFEYAKEAVVGKWNKWVMLIIATILLGLPLMGYVMKVLRGEKPAPEVDDWGTLFIDGIKALIVGIIYMIPVIIVEVLVLGAGFAGAMSGDSTAAMAAIGAMMVGLVVVLILALIIAVFEIIGLVRFARTGSIGEAFNFSAILATISKIGWVPYIIALVVLIVCYVIIAIVVAILMMIPILGFLLYLCLIAPIALFVSRYICQLYDSAGA
;
A
#
# COMPACT_ATOMS: atom_id res chain seq x y z
N MET A 1 -7.11 -14.38 -16.12
CA MET A 1 -6.10 -13.44 -15.61
C MET A 1 -4.77 -14.17 -15.62
N ASP A 2 -3.79 -13.64 -16.34
CA ASP A 2 -2.43 -14.19 -16.32
C ASP A 2 -1.58 -13.35 -15.37
N TYR A 3 -1.34 -13.87 -14.16
CA TYR A 3 -0.60 -13.14 -13.13
C TYR A 3 0.88 -12.94 -13.51
N GLY A 4 1.44 -13.83 -14.34
CA GLY A 4 2.84 -13.76 -14.76
C GLY A 4 3.09 -12.55 -15.66
N SER A 5 2.25 -12.35 -16.68
CA SER A 5 2.30 -11.13 -17.50
C SER A 5 2.00 -9.88 -16.68
N MET A 6 1.04 -9.89 -15.75
CA MET A 6 0.79 -8.72 -14.90
C MET A 6 2.02 -8.29 -14.08
N VAL A 7 2.76 -9.26 -13.51
CA VAL A 7 4.02 -8.98 -12.80
C VAL A 7 5.08 -8.46 -13.77
N GLY A 8 5.25 -9.11 -14.92
CA GLY A 8 6.20 -8.70 -15.98
C GLY A 8 5.94 -7.27 -16.45
N ASP A 9 4.72 -6.97 -16.87
CA ASP A 9 4.29 -5.67 -17.36
C ASP A 9 4.43 -4.58 -16.30
N SER A 10 4.16 -4.90 -15.03
CA SER A 10 4.34 -3.96 -13.92
C SER A 10 5.82 -3.67 -13.64
N PHE A 11 6.66 -4.69 -13.77
CA PHE A 11 8.10 -4.56 -13.63
C PHE A 11 8.70 -3.75 -14.78
N GLU A 12 8.30 -4.02 -16.01
CA GLU A 12 8.70 -3.24 -17.18
C GLU A 12 8.27 -1.79 -17.07
N TYR A 13 7.02 -1.53 -16.64
CA TYR A 13 6.53 -0.17 -16.40
C TYR A 13 7.38 0.60 -15.39
N ALA A 14 7.72 -0.02 -14.26
CA ALA A 14 8.59 0.59 -13.24
C ALA A 14 10.02 0.80 -13.76
N LYS A 15 10.56 -0.18 -14.48
CA LYS A 15 11.90 -0.12 -15.08
C LYS A 15 12.00 1.00 -16.11
N GLU A 16 11.04 1.13 -17.03
CA GLU A 16 11.02 2.16 -18.06
C GLU A 16 10.83 3.59 -17.51
N ALA A 17 10.29 3.72 -16.29
CA ALA A 17 10.18 4.99 -15.61
C ALA A 17 11.54 5.50 -15.09
N VAL A 18 12.49 4.61 -14.82
CA VAL A 18 13.76 4.97 -14.18
C VAL A 18 14.99 4.70 -15.05
N VAL A 19 15.07 3.54 -15.69
CA VAL A 19 16.20 3.14 -16.51
C VAL A 19 16.22 3.96 -17.80
N GLY A 20 17.30 4.70 -18.02
CA GLY A 20 17.43 5.61 -19.17
C GLY A 20 16.71 6.95 -19.03
N LYS A 21 15.90 7.13 -17.97
CA LYS A 21 15.16 8.37 -17.67
C LYS A 21 15.64 8.99 -16.35
N TRP A 22 16.93 9.31 -16.28
CA TRP A 22 17.59 9.80 -15.07
C TRP A 22 16.92 11.04 -14.46
N ASN A 23 16.47 11.99 -15.28
CA ASN A 23 15.74 13.17 -14.79
C ASN A 23 14.46 12.78 -14.04
N LYS A 24 13.66 11.86 -14.62
CA LYS A 24 12.45 11.34 -13.98
C LYS A 24 12.78 10.60 -12.68
N TRP A 25 13.82 9.77 -12.69
CA TRP A 25 14.21 9.01 -11.50
C TRP A 25 14.65 9.94 -10.36
N VAL A 26 15.45 10.97 -10.65
CA VAL A 26 15.86 11.98 -9.66
C VAL A 26 14.63 12.72 -9.11
N MET A 27 13.68 13.12 -9.96
CA MET A 27 12.45 13.76 -9.50
C MET A 27 11.60 12.84 -8.62
N LEU A 28 11.52 11.54 -8.94
CA LEU A 28 10.85 10.54 -8.09
C LEU A 28 11.55 10.36 -6.72
N ILE A 29 12.87 10.44 -6.68
CA ILE A 29 13.64 10.42 -5.42
C ILE A 29 13.33 11.68 -4.61
N ILE A 30 13.30 12.87 -5.23
CA ILE A 30 12.90 14.12 -4.56
C ILE A 30 11.47 14.00 -4.03
N ALA A 31 10.54 13.47 -4.83
CA ALA A 31 9.15 13.21 -4.43
C ALA A 31 9.05 12.24 -3.23
N THR A 32 9.98 11.29 -3.14
CA THR A 32 10.09 10.36 -2.00
C THR A 32 10.57 11.08 -0.73
N ILE A 33 11.60 11.92 -0.85
CA ILE A 33 12.21 12.65 0.28
C ILE A 33 11.26 13.71 0.85
N LEU A 34 10.41 14.32 0.01
CA LEU A 34 9.39 15.29 0.41
C LEU A 34 8.18 14.63 1.10
N LEU A 35 8.46 13.88 2.18
CA LEU A 35 7.51 13.12 3.01
C LEU A 35 6.76 12.01 2.26
N GLY A 36 7.20 11.65 1.05
CA GLY A 36 6.50 10.70 0.17
C GLY A 36 5.16 11.20 -0.37
N LEU A 37 4.70 12.41 -0.02
CA LEU A 37 3.41 12.94 -0.46
C LEU A 37 3.37 13.12 -1.99
N PRO A 38 4.34 13.80 -2.65
CA PRO A 38 4.34 13.88 -4.10
C PRO A 38 4.46 12.51 -4.78
N LEU A 39 5.16 11.54 -4.16
CA LEU A 39 5.22 10.17 -4.67
C LEU A 39 3.83 9.50 -4.63
N MET A 40 3.07 9.67 -3.55
CA MET A 40 1.70 9.16 -3.47
C MET A 40 0.77 9.83 -4.48
N GLY A 41 0.93 11.14 -4.74
CA GLY A 41 0.23 11.82 -5.82
C GLY A 41 0.60 11.26 -7.20
N TYR A 42 1.88 10.93 -7.42
CA TYR A 42 2.32 10.27 -8.64
C TYR A 42 1.73 8.86 -8.77
N VAL A 43 1.66 8.11 -7.66
CA VAL A 43 0.95 6.83 -7.61
C VAL A 43 -0.52 7.00 -8.03
N MET A 44 -1.20 8.10 -7.68
CA MET A 44 -2.56 8.37 -8.17
C MET A 44 -2.62 8.51 -9.70
N LYS A 45 -1.61 9.12 -10.35
CA LYS A 45 -1.51 9.15 -11.82
C LYS A 45 -1.36 7.74 -12.41
N VAL A 46 -0.57 6.87 -11.77
CA VAL A 46 -0.43 5.47 -12.19
C VAL A 46 -1.75 4.71 -12.02
N LEU A 47 -2.44 4.88 -10.89
CA LEU A 47 -3.73 4.25 -10.61
C LEU A 47 -4.86 4.76 -11.51
N ARG A 48 -4.72 5.96 -12.10
CA ARG A 48 -5.58 6.47 -13.18
C ARG A 48 -5.40 5.73 -14.51
N GLY A 49 -4.40 4.86 -14.61
CA GLY A 49 -4.15 4.02 -15.79
C GLY A 49 -3.25 4.65 -16.84
N GLU A 50 -2.51 5.71 -16.49
CA GLU A 50 -1.62 6.41 -17.43
C GLU A 50 -0.50 5.49 -17.97
N LYS A 51 -0.33 5.49 -19.31
CA LYS A 51 0.66 4.70 -20.06
C LYS A 51 1.28 5.60 -21.16
N PRO A 52 2.63 5.64 -21.32
CA PRO A 52 3.67 5.06 -20.46
C PRO A 52 3.73 5.74 -19.08
N ALA A 53 4.69 5.38 -18.21
CA ALA A 53 4.84 6.01 -16.90
C ALA A 53 4.89 7.55 -17.00
N PRO A 54 4.04 8.30 -16.28
CA PRO A 54 3.90 9.74 -16.46
C PRO A 54 5.17 10.52 -16.12
N GLU A 55 5.26 11.77 -16.54
CA GLU A 55 6.34 12.66 -16.09
C GLU A 55 6.08 13.15 -14.66
N VAL A 56 7.15 13.53 -13.95
CA VAL A 56 7.04 14.08 -12.60
C VAL A 56 6.93 15.61 -12.70
N ASP A 57 5.74 16.03 -13.10
CA ASP A 57 5.34 17.42 -13.25
C ASP A 57 4.17 17.76 -12.32
N ASP A 58 3.72 19.02 -12.37
CA ASP A 58 2.57 19.51 -11.59
C ASP A 58 2.68 19.20 -10.10
N TRP A 59 3.83 19.56 -9.50
CA TRP A 59 4.15 19.28 -8.09
C TRP A 59 3.05 19.70 -7.10
N GLY A 60 2.33 20.79 -7.38
CA GLY A 60 1.18 21.21 -6.58
C GLY A 60 0.06 20.16 -6.58
N THR A 61 -0.28 19.63 -7.76
CA THR A 61 -1.25 18.54 -7.92
C THR A 61 -0.76 17.25 -7.27
N LEU A 62 0.53 16.90 -7.45
CA LEU A 62 1.11 15.72 -6.80
C LEU A 62 1.02 15.81 -5.28
N PHE A 63 1.29 16.98 -4.71
CA PHE A 63 1.21 17.19 -3.26
C PHE A 63 -0.24 17.08 -2.76
N ILE A 64 -1.18 17.73 -3.45
CA ILE A 64 -2.60 17.70 -3.10
C ILE A 64 -3.16 16.27 -3.21
N ASP A 65 -2.91 15.58 -4.30
CA ASP A 65 -3.37 14.20 -4.50
C ASP A 65 -2.72 13.25 -3.49
N GLY A 66 -1.45 13.47 -3.15
CA GLY A 66 -0.75 12.74 -2.09
C GLY A 66 -1.40 12.93 -0.71
N ILE A 67 -1.75 14.17 -0.34
CA ILE A 67 -2.48 14.45 0.90
C ILE A 67 -3.84 13.76 0.90
N LYS A 68 -4.58 13.83 -0.20
CA LYS A 68 -5.90 13.16 -0.30
C LYS A 68 -5.76 11.64 -0.15
N ALA A 69 -4.77 11.04 -0.80
CA ALA A 69 -4.48 9.62 -0.65
C ALA A 69 -4.09 9.25 0.79
N LEU A 70 -3.29 10.08 1.46
CA LEU A 70 -2.95 9.91 2.87
C LEU A 70 -4.20 10.00 3.77
N ILE A 71 -5.09 10.98 3.54
CA ILE A 71 -6.35 11.10 4.28
C ILE A 71 -7.19 9.84 4.09
N VAL A 72 -7.27 9.31 2.86
CA VAL A 72 -7.99 8.06 2.58
C VAL A 72 -7.42 6.91 3.42
N GLY A 73 -6.11 6.70 3.38
CA GLY A 73 -5.44 5.65 4.16
C GLY A 73 -5.62 5.81 5.67
N ILE A 74 -5.52 7.04 6.19
CA ILE A 74 -5.78 7.33 7.61
C ILE A 74 -7.21 6.93 8.00
N ILE A 75 -8.21 7.31 7.21
CA ILE A 75 -9.61 6.97 7.49
C ILE A 75 -9.82 5.45 7.47
N TYR A 76 -9.22 4.75 6.52
CA TYR A 76 -9.26 3.28 6.47
C TYR A 76 -8.63 2.64 7.71
N MET A 77 -7.58 3.24 8.27
CA MET A 77 -6.91 2.75 9.47
C MET A 77 -7.64 3.05 10.78
N ILE A 78 -8.61 3.98 10.83
CA ILE A 78 -9.31 4.34 12.06
C ILE A 78 -9.90 3.12 12.80
N PRO A 79 -10.66 2.20 12.16
CA PRO A 79 -11.19 1.02 12.85
C PRO A 79 -10.10 0.11 13.41
N VAL A 80 -8.99 -0.06 12.67
CA VAL A 80 -7.84 -0.88 13.10
C VAL A 80 -7.20 -0.27 14.35
N ILE A 81 -6.91 1.03 14.31
CA ILE A 81 -6.30 1.77 15.42
C ILE A 81 -7.19 1.73 16.66
N ILE A 82 -8.52 1.88 16.52
CA ILE A 82 -9.44 1.81 17.66
C ILE A 82 -9.33 0.45 18.36
N VAL A 83 -9.39 -0.65 17.60
CA VAL A 83 -9.31 -2.00 18.16
C VAL A 83 -7.92 -2.25 18.75
N GLU A 84 -6.86 -1.81 18.08
CA GLU A 84 -5.49 -1.94 18.56
C GLU A 84 -5.27 -1.20 19.89
N VAL A 85 -5.73 0.04 20.01
CA VAL A 85 -5.65 0.83 21.24
C VAL A 85 -6.41 0.16 22.39
N LEU A 86 -7.58 -0.43 22.12
CA LEU A 86 -8.35 -1.16 23.13
C LEU A 86 -7.62 -2.43 23.58
N VAL A 87 -7.07 -3.21 22.63
CA VAL A 87 -6.33 -4.44 22.91
C VAL A 87 -5.06 -4.16 23.70
N LEU A 88 -4.23 -3.21 23.23
CA LEU A 88 -2.98 -2.84 23.89
C LEU A 88 -3.25 -2.15 25.23
N GLY A 89 -4.22 -1.24 25.29
CA GLY A 89 -4.58 -0.52 26.51
C GLY A 89 -5.04 -1.47 27.62
N ALA A 90 -5.92 -2.42 27.29
CA ALA A 90 -6.35 -3.46 28.24
C ALA A 90 -5.20 -4.38 28.65
N GLY A 91 -4.35 -4.79 27.69
CA GLY A 91 -3.17 -5.61 27.93
C GLY A 91 -2.18 -4.96 28.90
N PHE A 92 -1.82 -3.69 28.65
CA PHE A 92 -0.93 -2.92 29.51
C PHE A 92 -1.52 -2.66 30.89
N ALA A 93 -2.80 -2.27 30.97
CA ALA A 93 -3.46 -2.04 32.25
C ALA A 93 -3.47 -3.30 33.13
N GLY A 94 -3.76 -4.46 32.53
CA GLY A 94 -3.73 -5.74 33.25
C GLY A 94 -2.31 -6.18 33.63
N ALA A 95 -1.32 -5.96 32.77
CA ALA A 95 0.09 -6.25 33.07
C ALA A 95 0.64 -5.40 34.23
N MET A 96 0.14 -4.18 34.41
CA MET A 96 0.53 -3.26 35.47
C MET A 96 -0.29 -3.40 36.77
N SER A 97 -1.19 -4.40 36.86
CA SER A 97 -2.11 -4.56 38.00
C SER A 97 -1.45 -4.94 39.32
N GLY A 98 -0.19 -5.38 39.30
CA GLY A 98 0.55 -5.87 40.48
C GLY A 98 0.17 -7.29 40.91
N ASP A 99 -0.81 -7.90 40.25
CA ASP A 99 -1.19 -9.30 40.42
C ASP A 99 -0.61 -10.14 39.27
N SER A 100 0.18 -11.15 39.60
CA SER A 100 0.89 -11.97 38.61
C SER A 100 -0.05 -12.83 37.76
N THR A 101 -1.19 -13.25 38.30
CA THR A 101 -2.19 -14.05 37.59
C THR A 101 -2.99 -13.16 36.63
N ALA A 102 -3.42 -11.98 37.08
CA ALA A 102 -4.08 -11.00 36.23
C ALA A 102 -3.16 -10.48 35.12
N ALA A 103 -1.88 -10.25 35.42
CA ALA A 103 -0.89 -9.85 34.42
C ALA A 103 -0.69 -10.92 33.33
N MET A 104 -0.56 -12.19 33.72
CA MET A 104 -0.44 -13.30 32.76
C MET A 104 -1.71 -13.46 31.90
N ALA A 105 -2.89 -13.34 32.51
CA ALA A 105 -4.16 -13.38 31.78
C ALA A 105 -4.27 -12.22 30.78
N ALA A 106 -3.85 -11.02 31.17
CA ALA A 106 -3.88 -9.83 30.32
C ALA A 106 -2.94 -9.95 29.11
N ILE A 107 -1.73 -10.48 29.31
CA ILE A 107 -0.79 -10.77 28.21
C ILE A 107 -1.40 -11.81 27.25
N GLY A 108 -2.00 -12.87 27.79
CA GLY A 108 -2.69 -13.89 26.97
C GLY A 108 -3.82 -13.29 26.13
N ALA A 109 -4.67 -12.48 26.75
CA ALA A 109 -5.76 -11.78 26.06
C ALA A 109 -5.23 -10.79 24.99
N MET A 110 -4.13 -10.08 25.28
CA MET A 110 -3.48 -9.18 24.33
C MET A 110 -2.98 -9.92 23.09
N MET A 111 -2.34 -11.09 23.26
CA MET A 111 -1.87 -11.89 22.12
C MET A 111 -3.02 -12.33 21.21
N VAL A 112 -4.13 -12.78 21.79
CA VAL A 112 -5.34 -13.12 21.02
C VAL A 112 -5.92 -11.87 20.35
N GLY A 113 -5.97 -10.75 21.07
CA GLY A 113 -6.43 -9.47 20.54
C GLY A 113 -5.58 -8.98 19.36
N LEU A 114 -4.27 -9.16 19.39
CA LEU A 114 -3.37 -8.79 18.29
C LEU A 114 -3.65 -9.63 17.03
N VAL A 115 -4.04 -10.90 17.17
CA VAL A 115 -4.50 -11.72 16.04
C VAL A 115 -5.80 -11.13 15.46
N VAL A 116 -6.72 -10.67 16.31
CA VAL A 116 -7.96 -10.01 15.85
C VAL A 116 -7.65 -8.70 15.11
N VAL A 117 -6.74 -7.89 15.64
CA VAL A 117 -6.27 -6.65 14.98
C VAL A 117 -5.64 -6.97 13.62
N LEU A 118 -4.80 -8.00 13.53
CA LEU A 118 -4.18 -8.43 12.28
C LEU A 118 -5.22 -8.84 11.24
N ILE A 119 -6.22 -9.65 11.64
CA ILE A 119 -7.31 -10.07 10.74
C ILE A 119 -8.10 -8.86 10.26
N LEU A 120 -8.44 -7.93 11.17
CA LEU A 120 -9.15 -6.70 10.82
C LEU A 120 -8.34 -5.85 9.83
N ALA A 121 -7.03 -5.68 10.07
CA ALA A 121 -6.14 -4.94 9.19
C ALA A 121 -6.06 -5.57 7.79
N LEU A 122 -5.98 -6.90 7.68
CA LEU A 122 -5.98 -7.60 6.40
C LEU A 122 -7.31 -7.43 5.64
N ILE A 123 -8.44 -7.51 6.35
CA ILE A 123 -9.76 -7.25 5.76
C ILE A 123 -9.83 -5.83 5.23
N ILE A 124 -9.41 -4.84 6.03
CA ILE A 124 -9.40 -3.43 5.62
C ILE A 124 -8.50 -3.20 4.41
N ALA A 125 -7.29 -3.77 4.39
CA ALA A 125 -6.33 -3.63 3.30
C ALA A 125 -6.89 -4.15 1.97
N VAL A 126 -7.65 -5.26 2.00
CA VAL A 126 -8.36 -5.78 0.82
C VAL A 126 -9.31 -4.73 0.23
N PHE A 127 -10.07 -4.02 1.05
CA PHE A 127 -10.97 -2.99 0.56
C PHE A 127 -10.25 -1.72 0.12
N GLU A 128 -9.23 -1.29 0.88
CA GLU A 128 -8.47 -0.07 0.62
C GLU A 128 -7.81 -0.07 -0.75
N ILE A 129 -7.27 -1.21 -1.20
CA ILE A 129 -6.61 -1.33 -2.51
C ILE A 129 -7.54 -0.86 -3.64
N ILE A 130 -8.80 -1.32 -3.65
CA ILE A 130 -9.77 -0.93 -4.67
C ILE A 130 -10.32 0.48 -4.39
N GLY A 131 -10.48 0.85 -3.12
CA GLY A 131 -10.87 2.20 -2.71
C GLY A 131 -9.93 3.27 -3.28
N LEU A 132 -8.61 3.09 -3.15
CA LEU A 132 -7.62 4.01 -3.69
C LEU A 132 -7.68 4.12 -5.22
N VAL A 133 -7.90 3.02 -5.94
CA VAL A 133 -8.07 3.06 -7.40
C VAL A 133 -9.34 3.83 -7.77
N ARG A 134 -10.47 3.58 -7.08
CA ARG A 134 -11.71 4.32 -7.33
C ARG A 134 -11.55 5.80 -7.06
N PHE A 135 -10.88 6.18 -5.98
CA PHE A 135 -10.52 7.57 -5.72
C PHE A 135 -9.69 8.16 -6.87
N ALA A 136 -8.64 7.47 -7.30
CA ALA A 136 -7.78 7.94 -8.39
C ALA A 136 -8.57 8.13 -9.70
N ARG A 137 -9.44 7.17 -10.06
CA ARG A 137 -10.22 7.14 -11.31
C ARG A 137 -11.39 8.11 -11.35
N THR A 138 -12.00 8.40 -10.21
CA THR A 138 -13.19 9.27 -10.11
C THR A 138 -12.85 10.70 -9.67
N GLY A 139 -11.67 10.92 -9.08
CA GLY A 139 -11.26 12.19 -8.50
C GLY A 139 -11.99 12.55 -7.19
N SER A 140 -12.84 11.66 -6.67
CA SER A 140 -13.64 11.88 -5.46
C SER A 140 -13.17 11.00 -4.31
N ILE A 141 -12.83 11.62 -3.16
CA ILE A 141 -12.45 10.89 -1.94
C ILE A 141 -13.59 9.99 -1.45
N GLY A 142 -14.85 10.41 -1.64
CA GLY A 142 -16.01 9.62 -1.22
C GLY A 142 -16.09 8.26 -1.93
N GLU A 143 -15.59 8.17 -3.17
CA GLU A 143 -15.55 6.93 -3.92
C GLU A 143 -14.51 5.94 -3.38
N ALA A 144 -13.54 6.41 -2.59
CA ALA A 144 -12.66 5.54 -1.83
C ALA A 144 -13.42 4.70 -0.80
N PHE A 145 -14.57 5.18 -0.31
CA PHE A 145 -15.34 4.52 0.76
C PHE A 145 -16.70 3.99 0.27
N ASN A 146 -16.91 3.98 -1.04
CA ASN A 146 -18.12 3.42 -1.63
C ASN A 146 -18.03 1.88 -1.61
N PHE A 147 -18.21 1.29 -0.42
CA PHE A 147 -18.04 -0.15 -0.19
C PHE A 147 -18.92 -1.01 -1.09
N SER A 148 -20.13 -0.56 -1.41
CA SER A 148 -21.00 -1.25 -2.37
C SER A 148 -20.36 -1.31 -3.76
N ALA A 149 -19.80 -0.20 -4.26
CA ALA A 149 -19.12 -0.19 -5.54
C ALA A 149 -17.78 -0.93 -5.52
N ILE A 150 -17.04 -0.88 -4.40
CA ILE A 150 -15.81 -1.66 -4.20
C ILE A 150 -16.12 -3.16 -4.24
N LEU A 151 -17.12 -3.61 -3.48
CA LEU A 151 -17.57 -5.00 -3.48
C LEU A 151 -18.03 -5.46 -4.86
N ALA A 152 -18.74 -4.58 -5.60
CA ALA A 152 -19.13 -4.87 -6.96
C ALA A 152 -17.92 -5.04 -7.89
N THR A 153 -16.90 -4.18 -7.77
CA THR A 153 -15.64 -4.33 -8.53
C THR A 153 -14.92 -5.62 -8.18
N ILE A 154 -14.73 -5.93 -6.89
CA ILE A 154 -14.08 -7.19 -6.45
C ILE A 154 -14.87 -8.41 -6.96
N SER A 155 -16.19 -8.35 -6.90
CA SER A 155 -17.06 -9.44 -7.38
C SER A 155 -16.99 -9.62 -8.90
N LYS A 156 -16.83 -8.53 -9.67
CA LYS A 156 -16.60 -8.59 -11.12
C LYS A 156 -15.25 -9.21 -11.48
N ILE A 157 -14.20 -8.91 -10.71
CA ILE A 157 -12.89 -9.59 -10.84
C ILE A 157 -13.03 -11.08 -10.47
N GLY A 158 -13.87 -11.36 -9.47
CA GLY A 158 -14.01 -12.63 -8.79
C GLY A 158 -13.13 -12.67 -7.55
N TRP A 159 -13.72 -13.05 -6.41
CA TRP A 159 -13.02 -13.08 -5.12
C TRP A 159 -11.78 -13.98 -5.12
N VAL A 160 -11.89 -15.18 -5.69
CA VAL A 160 -10.75 -16.11 -5.76
C VAL A 160 -9.62 -15.53 -6.63
N PRO A 161 -9.85 -15.09 -7.88
CA PRO A 161 -8.83 -14.40 -8.67
C PRO A 161 -8.23 -13.17 -7.99
N TYR A 162 -9.07 -12.34 -7.35
CA TYR A 162 -8.62 -11.15 -6.64
C TYR A 162 -7.68 -11.49 -5.49
N ILE A 163 -8.03 -12.45 -4.63
CA ILE A 163 -7.17 -12.89 -3.52
C ILE A 163 -5.88 -13.53 -4.04
N ILE A 164 -5.94 -14.33 -5.13
CA ILE A 164 -4.73 -14.88 -5.75
C ILE A 164 -3.81 -13.76 -6.23
N ALA A 165 -4.35 -12.71 -6.86
CA ALA A 165 -3.55 -11.55 -7.27
C ALA A 165 -2.84 -10.89 -6.08
N LEU A 166 -3.55 -10.71 -4.96
CA LEU A 166 -2.94 -10.16 -3.74
C LEU A 166 -1.86 -11.07 -3.17
N VAL A 167 -2.06 -12.40 -3.19
CA VAL A 167 -1.04 -13.37 -2.77
C VAL A 167 0.20 -13.30 -3.67
N VAL A 168 0.03 -13.19 -4.99
CA VAL A 168 1.15 -12.99 -5.93
C VAL A 168 1.90 -11.69 -5.61
N LEU A 169 1.18 -10.60 -5.34
CA LEU A 169 1.78 -9.34 -4.96
C LEU A 169 2.55 -9.44 -3.62
N ILE A 170 2.02 -10.17 -2.64
CA ILE A 170 2.70 -10.46 -1.36
C ILE A 170 3.99 -11.25 -1.60
N VAL A 171 3.98 -12.25 -2.47
CA VAL A 171 5.19 -13.01 -2.84
C VAL A 171 6.23 -12.10 -3.47
N CYS A 172 5.83 -11.23 -4.40
CA CYS A 172 6.74 -10.22 -4.97
C CYS A 172 7.32 -9.29 -3.88
N TYR A 173 6.48 -8.85 -2.94
CA TYR A 173 6.91 -7.97 -1.86
C TYR A 173 7.89 -8.68 -0.91
N VAL A 174 7.68 -9.97 -0.60
CA VAL A 174 8.61 -10.78 0.20
C VAL A 174 9.98 -10.87 -0.48
N ILE A 175 10.01 -11.09 -1.80
CA ILE A 175 11.28 -11.12 -2.57
C ILE A 175 11.99 -9.76 -2.49
N ILE A 176 11.24 -8.67 -2.71
CA ILE A 176 11.77 -7.30 -2.61
C ILE A 176 12.28 -7.02 -1.19
N ALA A 177 11.54 -7.44 -0.16
CA ALA A 177 11.91 -7.24 1.24
C ALA A 177 13.21 -7.97 1.60
N ILE A 178 13.44 -9.18 1.08
CA ILE A 178 14.71 -9.89 1.25
C ILE A 178 15.87 -9.11 0.62
N VAL A 179 15.70 -8.61 -0.60
CA VAL A 179 16.71 -7.80 -1.28
C VAL A 179 17.01 -6.52 -0.49
N VAL A 180 15.98 -5.80 -0.05
CA VAL A 180 16.11 -4.60 0.78
C VAL A 180 16.80 -4.92 2.11
N ALA A 181 16.46 -6.03 2.77
CA ALA A 181 17.09 -6.44 4.02
C ALA A 181 18.60 -6.67 3.85
N ILE A 182 19.02 -7.31 2.75
CA ILE A 182 20.44 -7.49 2.41
C ILE A 182 21.11 -6.14 2.15
N LEU A 183 20.48 -5.25 1.39
CA LEU A 183 21.02 -3.91 1.13
C LEU A 183 21.24 -3.13 2.42
N MET A 184 20.28 -3.18 3.34
CA MET A 184 20.32 -2.48 4.63
C MET A 184 21.41 -2.99 5.58
N MET A 185 22.04 -4.14 5.31
CA MET A 185 23.24 -4.57 6.03
C MET A 185 24.45 -3.68 5.75
N ILE A 186 24.46 -2.94 4.63
CA ILE A 186 25.51 -2.00 4.29
C ILE A 186 25.18 -0.64 4.92
N PRO A 187 25.95 -0.17 5.92
CA PRO A 187 25.66 1.12 6.56
C PRO A 187 25.69 2.26 5.55
N ILE A 188 24.75 3.20 5.67
CA ILE A 188 24.61 4.41 4.86
C ILE A 188 24.30 4.13 3.37
N LEU A 189 25.15 3.39 2.64
CA LEU A 189 24.94 3.04 1.23
C LEU A 189 23.68 2.20 1.02
N GLY A 190 23.41 1.24 1.90
CA GLY A 190 22.19 0.43 1.86
C GLY A 190 20.93 1.30 1.91
N PHE A 191 20.93 2.28 2.80
CA PHE A 191 19.84 3.25 2.94
C PHE A 191 19.69 4.13 1.69
N LEU A 192 20.79 4.64 1.12
CA LEU A 192 20.74 5.43 -0.11
C LEU A 192 20.21 4.63 -1.30
N LEU A 193 20.62 3.37 -1.43
CA LEU A 193 20.10 2.47 -2.46
C LEU A 193 18.62 2.17 -2.24
N TYR A 194 18.20 1.96 -1.00
CA TYR A 194 16.79 1.78 -0.67
C TYR A 194 15.95 3.01 -1.08
N LEU A 195 16.41 4.23 -0.80
CA LEU A 195 15.73 5.45 -1.25
C LEU A 195 15.51 5.48 -2.77
N CYS A 196 16.51 5.03 -3.54
CA CYS A 196 16.40 4.93 -5.00
C CYS A 196 15.40 3.85 -5.47
N LEU A 197 15.12 2.84 -4.64
CA LEU A 197 14.22 1.72 -4.94
C LEU A 197 12.75 1.99 -4.55
N ILE A 198 12.49 2.90 -3.61
CA ILE A 198 11.11 3.19 -3.14
C ILE A 198 10.18 3.53 -4.31
N ALA A 199 10.59 4.45 -5.18
CA ALA A 199 9.75 4.86 -6.30
C ALA A 199 9.51 3.71 -7.32
N PRO A 200 10.54 3.00 -7.83
CA PRO A 200 10.31 1.80 -8.66
C PRO A 200 9.36 0.78 -8.03
N ILE A 201 9.49 0.50 -6.72
CA ILE A 201 8.61 -0.44 -6.01
C ILE A 201 7.17 0.10 -5.99
N ALA A 202 6.99 1.38 -5.68
CA ALA A 202 5.66 2.01 -5.68
C ALA A 202 5.00 1.98 -7.08
N LEU A 203 5.76 2.24 -8.14
CA LEU A 203 5.29 2.14 -9.52
C LEU A 203 4.91 0.71 -9.90
N PHE A 204 5.74 -0.28 -9.51
CA PHE A 204 5.45 -1.69 -9.73
C PHE A 204 4.12 -2.10 -9.05
N VAL A 205 3.97 -1.79 -7.76
CA VAL A 205 2.79 -2.16 -6.97
C VAL A 205 1.53 -1.47 -7.52
N SER A 206 1.59 -0.15 -7.74
CA SER A 206 0.45 0.60 -8.25
C SER A 206 0.06 0.17 -9.66
N ARG A 207 1.04 -0.14 -10.51
CA ARG A 207 0.76 -0.68 -11.85
C ARG A 207 0.09 -2.05 -11.79
N TYR A 208 0.56 -2.93 -10.91
CA TYR A 208 -0.05 -4.24 -10.71
C TYR A 208 -1.51 -4.12 -10.26
N ILE A 209 -1.78 -3.23 -9.29
CA ILE A 209 -3.12 -2.94 -8.79
C ILE A 209 -4.00 -2.33 -9.88
N CYS A 210 -3.46 -1.44 -10.71
CA CYS A 210 -4.17 -0.87 -11.85
C CYS A 210 -4.63 -1.97 -12.82
N GLN A 211 -3.74 -2.90 -13.18
CA GLN A 211 -4.09 -4.03 -14.05
C GLN A 211 -5.14 -4.96 -13.41
N LEU A 212 -5.04 -5.19 -12.11
CA LEU A 212 -6.03 -5.97 -11.36
C LEU A 212 -7.41 -5.30 -11.40
N TYR A 213 -7.46 -3.99 -11.20
CA TYR A 213 -8.70 -3.22 -11.29
C TYR A 213 -9.27 -3.23 -12.72
N ASP A 214 -8.45 -2.97 -13.73
CA ASP A 214 -8.85 -2.94 -15.15
C ASP A 214 -9.39 -4.32 -15.61
N SER A 215 -8.96 -5.42 -14.99
CA SER A 215 -9.48 -6.77 -15.28
C SER A 215 -10.98 -6.94 -14.98
N ALA A 216 -11.58 -6.05 -14.19
CA ALA A 216 -13.02 -5.98 -13.94
C ALA A 216 -13.82 -5.42 -15.13
N GLY A 217 -13.15 -4.96 -16.20
CA GLY A 217 -13.76 -4.25 -17.32
C GLY A 217 -14.20 -2.82 -16.95
N ALA A 218 -13.46 -2.17 -16.04
CA ALA A 218 -13.75 -0.86 -15.47
C ALA A 218 -12.74 0.21 -15.90
#